data_AF-A0A936DQY4-F1
#
_entry.id   AF-A0A936DQY4-F1
#
_cell.length_a   1.000
_cell.length_b   1.000
_cell.length_c   1.000
_cell.angle_alpha   90.00
_cell.angle_beta   90.00
_cell.angle_gamma   90.00
#
_symmetry.space_group_name_H-M   'P 1'
#
loop_
_entity.id
_entity.type
_entity.pdbx_description
1 polymer ?
#
loop_
_entity_poly.entity_id
_entity_poly.type
_entity_poly.pdbx_seq_one_letter_code
_entity_poly.pdbx_strand_id
1 'polypeptide(L)'
;MSNDVLIAEYAAVQVPDTDQAWRMVELYNNTGVPVDLGEQGYVLEVYAAGEREPQSATVLKGNVDNGGRFLVTTDRAPSELKDQARLIANELAVPKVDAVVLRRLAVRTGNQCEAEVASALRTLPRAPIPLQPINPRPLTGTPDPEDLPIDPDRGGEIASPN
;
A
#
# COMPACT_ATOMS: atom_id res chain seq x y z
N MET A 1 8.95 8.28 -17.17
CA MET A 1 8.34 8.49 -15.85
C MET A 1 7.08 7.65 -15.79
N SER A 2 6.76 7.01 -14.65
CA SER A 2 5.58 6.15 -14.53
C SER A 2 4.33 7.04 -14.43
N ASN A 3 3.38 6.93 -15.36
CA ASN A 3 2.13 7.69 -15.38
C ASN A 3 1.00 6.87 -14.73
N ASP A 4 1.14 6.53 -13.45
CA ASP A 4 0.15 5.70 -12.74
C ASP A 4 -0.05 6.14 -11.29
N VAL A 5 -1.09 5.61 -10.66
CA VAL A 5 -1.25 5.61 -9.21
C VAL A 5 -0.38 4.51 -8.63
N LEU A 6 0.37 4.83 -7.58
CA LEU A 6 1.36 3.95 -6.98
C LEU A 6 1.07 3.79 -5.48
N ILE A 7 1.47 2.66 -4.90
CA ILE A 7 1.65 2.57 -3.45
C ILE A 7 2.95 3.32 -3.13
N ALA A 8 2.82 4.43 -2.42
CA ALA A 8 3.94 5.26 -2.00
C ALA A 8 4.52 4.80 -0.67
N GLU A 9 3.65 4.42 0.27
CA GLU A 9 4.06 3.94 1.58
C GLU A 9 3.18 2.79 2.04
N TYR A 10 3.78 1.87 2.79
CA TYR A 10 3.10 0.79 3.47
C TYR A 10 3.68 0.65 4.87
N ALA A 11 2.81 0.68 5.88
CA ALA A 11 3.16 0.42 7.26
C ALA A 11 2.20 -0.60 7.86
N ALA A 12 2.74 -1.50 8.68
CA ALA A 12 1.94 -2.51 9.35
C ALA A 12 2.52 -2.81 10.73
N VAL A 13 1.63 -2.95 11.69
CA VAL A 13 1.95 -3.54 12.98
C VAL A 13 1.27 -4.89 13.04
N GLN A 14 2.06 -5.93 13.27
CA GLN A 14 1.55 -7.26 13.59
C GLN A 14 1.82 -7.51 15.05
N VAL A 15 0.77 -7.84 15.80
CA VAL A 15 0.88 -8.26 17.20
C VAL A 15 0.41 -9.70 17.26
N PRO A 16 1.29 -10.68 17.52
CA PRO A 16 0.91 -12.08 17.69
C PRO A 16 -0.17 -12.23 18.76
N ASP A 17 -1.13 -13.12 18.52
CA ASP A 17 -2.15 -13.53 19.49
C ASP A 17 -2.99 -12.38 20.09
N THR A 18 -3.05 -11.22 19.41
CA THR A 18 -3.95 -10.12 19.77
C THR A 18 -4.64 -9.58 18.53
N ASP A 19 -5.67 -8.78 18.78
CA ASP A 19 -6.39 -8.08 17.74
C ASP A 19 -5.77 -6.69 17.45
N GLN A 20 -4.67 -6.29 18.10
CA GLN A 20 -4.08 -4.96 17.96
C GLN A 20 -3.33 -4.72 16.64
N ALA A 21 -3.33 -5.69 15.73
CA ALA A 21 -2.73 -5.51 14.41
C ALA A 21 -3.45 -4.41 13.61
N TRP A 22 -2.68 -3.54 12.98
CA TRP A 22 -3.18 -2.49 12.10
C TRP A 22 -2.29 -2.34 10.87
N ARG A 23 -2.87 -1.82 9.79
CA ARG A 23 -2.15 -1.55 8.54
C ARG A 23 -2.51 -0.22 7.93
N MET A 24 -1.59 0.29 7.14
CA MET A 24 -1.69 1.55 6.42
C MET A 24 -1.11 1.38 5.03
N VAL A 25 -1.81 1.90 4.03
CA VAL A 25 -1.36 1.99 2.64
C VAL A 25 -1.56 3.44 2.20
N GLU A 26 -0.48 4.12 1.84
CA GLU A 26 -0.53 5.43 1.18
C GLU A 26 -0.42 5.25 -0.32
N LEU A 27 -1.38 5.83 -1.05
CA LEU A 27 -1.35 5.91 -2.51
C LEU A 27 -0.89 7.29 -2.94
N TYR A 28 -0.16 7.35 -4.05
CA TYR A 28 0.26 8.60 -4.68
C TYR A 28 -0.19 8.63 -6.15
N ASN A 29 -0.86 9.70 -6.54
CA ASN A 29 -1.28 9.90 -7.92
C ASN A 29 -0.19 10.60 -8.73
N ASN A 30 0.51 9.85 -9.58
CA ASN A 30 1.52 10.39 -10.51
C ASN A 30 1.05 10.41 -11.97
N THR A 31 -0.26 10.40 -12.22
CA THR A 31 -0.81 10.29 -13.60
C THR A 31 -0.74 11.59 -14.40
N GLY A 32 -0.45 12.73 -13.75
CA GLY A 32 -0.46 14.05 -14.38
C GLY A 32 -1.84 14.73 -14.36
N VAL A 33 -2.89 14.04 -13.91
CA VAL A 33 -4.27 14.56 -13.81
C VAL A 33 -4.96 14.03 -12.53
N PRO A 34 -6.05 14.66 -12.05
CA PRO A 34 -6.85 14.06 -10.98
C PRO A 34 -7.42 12.69 -11.37
N VAL A 35 -7.49 11.78 -10.40
CA VAL A 35 -8.02 10.42 -10.58
C VAL A 35 -9.11 10.14 -9.55
N ASP A 36 -10.27 9.69 -10.02
CA ASP A 36 -11.27 9.04 -9.16
C ASP A 36 -10.94 7.54 -9.06
N LEU A 37 -10.57 7.09 -7.86
CA LEU A 37 -10.14 5.71 -7.62
C LEU A 37 -11.28 4.70 -7.83
N GLY A 38 -12.52 5.10 -7.53
CA GLY A 38 -13.70 4.25 -7.67
C GLY A 38 -14.10 4.11 -9.14
N GLU A 39 -14.20 5.22 -9.87
CA GLU A 39 -14.57 5.19 -11.29
C GLU A 39 -13.50 4.49 -12.15
N GLN A 40 -12.23 4.59 -11.77
CA GLN A 40 -11.14 3.91 -12.47
C GLN A 40 -10.93 2.46 -12.01
N GLY A 41 -11.74 1.97 -11.07
CA GLY A 41 -11.76 0.56 -10.66
C GLY A 41 -10.53 0.12 -9.88
N TYR A 42 -9.92 1.01 -9.08
CA TYR A 42 -8.79 0.66 -8.24
C TYR A 42 -9.24 -0.13 -7.00
N VAL A 43 -8.51 -1.19 -6.69
CA VAL A 43 -8.77 -2.10 -5.57
C VAL A 43 -7.44 -2.40 -4.87
N LEU A 44 -7.46 -2.47 -3.53
CA LEU A 44 -6.37 -3.02 -2.74
C LEU A 44 -6.66 -4.48 -2.43
N GLU A 45 -5.73 -5.36 -2.78
CA GLU A 45 -5.79 -6.78 -2.49
C GLU A 45 -4.72 -7.16 -1.48
N VAL A 46 -5.08 -8.04 -0.55
CA VAL A 46 -4.17 -8.52 0.50
C VAL A 46 -4.04 -10.02 0.39
N TYR A 47 -2.79 -10.47 0.32
CA TYR A 47 -2.41 -11.88 0.21
C TYR A 47 -1.77 -12.32 1.53
N ALA A 48 -2.35 -13.35 2.14
CA ALA A 48 -1.76 -13.99 3.30
C ALA A 48 -0.59 -14.89 2.93
N ALA A 49 0.18 -15.27 3.95
CA ALA A 49 1.42 -15.98 3.79
C ALA A 49 1.24 -17.33 3.11
N GLY A 50 1.92 -17.51 1.98
CA GLY A 50 1.81 -18.71 1.15
C GLY A 50 0.54 -18.83 0.31
N GLU A 51 -0.37 -17.86 0.38
CA GLU A 51 -1.60 -17.85 -0.42
C GLU A 51 -1.35 -17.30 -1.83
N ARG A 52 -2.02 -17.90 -2.82
CA ARG A 52 -1.96 -17.47 -4.23
C ARG A 52 -3.18 -16.64 -4.65
N GLU A 53 -4.21 -16.63 -3.81
CA GLU A 53 -5.42 -15.84 -4.00
C GLU A 53 -5.46 -14.72 -2.95
N PRO A 54 -6.05 -13.56 -3.29
CA PRO A 54 -6.23 -12.50 -2.32
C PRO A 54 -7.20 -12.99 -1.24
N GLN A 55 -6.77 -12.90 0.01
CA GLN A 55 -7.64 -13.22 1.15
C GLN A 55 -8.68 -12.14 1.37
N SER A 56 -8.34 -10.89 1.05
CA SER A 56 -9.28 -9.77 1.08
C SER A 56 -9.02 -8.80 -0.07
N ALA A 57 -10.07 -8.06 -0.42
CA ALA A 57 -10.04 -7.01 -1.42
C ALA A 57 -10.88 -5.82 -0.95
N THR A 58 -10.34 -4.61 -1.09
CA THR A 58 -10.98 -3.34 -0.72
C THR A 58 -11.16 -2.50 -1.97
N VAL A 59 -12.40 -2.17 -2.33
CA VAL A 59 -12.68 -1.22 -3.41
C VAL A 59 -12.35 0.19 -2.93
N LEU A 60 -11.47 0.87 -3.66
CA LEU A 60 -11.09 2.24 -3.34
C LEU A 60 -12.14 3.21 -3.87
N LYS A 61 -12.32 4.33 -3.19
CA LYS A 61 -13.25 5.39 -3.58
C LYS A 61 -12.67 6.75 -3.27
N GLY A 62 -13.06 7.74 -4.07
CA GLY A 62 -12.70 9.12 -3.86
C GLY A 62 -11.64 9.62 -4.85
N ASN A 63 -11.50 10.93 -4.85
CA ASN A 63 -10.65 11.66 -5.80
C ASN A 63 -9.29 11.96 -5.18
N VAL A 64 -8.24 11.80 -6.00
CA VAL A 64 -6.87 12.14 -5.68
C VAL A 64 -6.36 13.08 -6.75
N ASP A 65 -6.03 14.32 -6.37
CA ASP A 65 -5.43 15.28 -7.29
C ASP A 65 -4.07 14.78 -7.81
N ASN A 66 -3.60 15.33 -8.93
CA ASN A 66 -2.25 15.04 -9.40
C ASN A 66 -1.21 15.47 -8.34
N GLY A 67 -0.27 14.57 -8.02
CA GLY A 67 0.67 14.75 -6.91
C GLY A 67 0.05 14.59 -5.52
N GLY A 68 -1.24 14.25 -5.45
CA GLY A 68 -1.97 14.03 -4.21
C GLY A 68 -1.69 12.66 -3.59
N ARG A 69 -1.99 12.57 -2.30
CA ARG A 69 -1.89 11.34 -1.49
C ARG A 69 -3.25 10.88 -1.01
N PHE A 70 -3.43 9.56 -0.92
CA PHE A 70 -4.64 8.93 -0.41
C PHE A 70 -4.28 7.83 0.58
N LEU A 71 -4.58 8.08 1.85
CA LEU A 71 -4.25 7.17 2.93
C LEU A 71 -5.42 6.23 3.23
N VAL A 72 -5.14 4.92 3.23
CA VAL A 72 -6.07 3.87 3.64
C VAL A 72 -5.51 3.20 4.90
N THR A 73 -6.33 3.03 5.93
CA THR A 73 -5.90 2.35 7.16
C THR A 73 -6.99 1.50 7.78
N THR A 74 -6.64 0.68 8.76
CA THR A 74 -7.60 -0.08 9.57
C THR A 74 -8.09 0.75 10.75
N ASP A 75 -9.27 0.45 11.31
CA ASP A 75 -9.84 1.21 12.44
C ASP A 75 -9.00 1.11 13.73
N ARG A 76 -8.14 0.11 13.84
CA ARG A 76 -7.21 -0.07 14.97
C ARG A 76 -5.92 0.74 14.87
N ALA A 77 -5.73 1.49 13.78
CA ALA A 77 -4.58 2.36 13.65
C ALA A 77 -4.62 3.51 14.69
N PRO A 78 -3.46 4.08 15.05
CA PRO A 78 -3.38 5.29 15.87
C PRO A 78 -4.26 6.42 15.33
N SER A 79 -4.77 7.28 16.21
CA SER A 79 -5.65 8.39 15.85
C SER A 79 -5.04 9.30 14.79
N GLU A 80 -3.73 9.54 14.86
CA GLU A 80 -3.00 10.41 13.94
C GLU A 80 -3.06 9.90 12.50
N LEU A 81 -3.05 8.58 12.31
CA LEU A 81 -3.21 7.96 10.99
C LEU A 81 -4.67 7.97 10.56
N LYS A 82 -5.61 7.74 11.47
CA LYS A 82 -7.04 7.74 11.17
C LYS A 82 -7.56 9.12 10.78
N ASP A 83 -7.06 10.17 11.41
CA ASP A 83 -7.42 11.56 11.09
C ASP A 83 -6.94 11.97 9.69
N GLN A 84 -5.85 11.37 9.21
CA GLN A 84 -5.32 11.57 7.85
C GLN A 84 -5.93 10.61 6.82
N ALA A 85 -6.55 9.51 7.29
CA ALA A 85 -7.08 8.48 6.43
C ALA A 85 -8.29 9.00 5.66
N ARG A 86 -8.26 8.79 4.35
CA ARG A 86 -9.41 9.03 3.48
C ARG A 86 -10.34 7.82 3.41
N LEU A 87 -9.84 6.65 3.82
CA LEU A 87 -10.61 5.42 3.88
C LEU A 87 -10.17 4.56 5.07
N ILE A 88 -11.15 4.11 5.85
CA ILE A 88 -10.96 3.07 6.87
C ILE A 88 -11.44 1.73 6.28
N ALA A 89 -10.52 0.77 6.15
CA ALA A 89 -10.75 -0.54 5.56
C ALA A 89 -10.18 -1.65 6.47
N ASN A 90 -11.05 -2.29 7.23
CA ASN A 90 -10.67 -3.38 8.13
C ASN A 90 -10.32 -4.68 7.38
N GLU A 91 -10.65 -4.76 6.10
CA GLU A 91 -10.22 -5.79 5.17
C GLU A 91 -8.69 -5.84 5.03
N LEU A 92 -7.97 -4.75 5.35
CA LEU A 92 -6.51 -4.76 5.40
C LEU A 92 -5.95 -5.53 6.62
N ALA A 93 -6.77 -5.85 7.62
CA ALA A 93 -6.36 -6.52 8.86
C ALA A 93 -6.20 -8.05 8.72
N VAL A 94 -5.70 -8.52 7.57
CA VAL A 94 -5.43 -9.95 7.32
C VAL A 94 -4.27 -10.45 8.22
N PRO A 95 -4.37 -11.62 8.88
CA PRO A 95 -3.24 -12.19 9.61
C PRO A 95 -2.11 -12.66 8.66
N LYS A 96 -0.84 -12.48 9.06
CA LYS A 96 0.35 -12.97 8.32
C LYS A 96 0.31 -12.58 6.82
N VAL A 97 0.44 -11.29 6.53
CA VAL A 97 0.41 -10.77 5.14
C VAL A 97 1.77 -10.89 4.48
N ASP A 98 1.81 -11.47 3.28
CA ASP A 98 3.00 -11.53 2.41
C ASP A 98 3.00 -10.38 1.40
N ALA A 99 1.83 -10.00 0.87
CA ALA A 99 1.74 -8.96 -0.15
C ALA A 99 0.47 -8.11 -0.04
N VAL A 100 0.63 -6.83 -0.40
CA VAL A 100 -0.47 -5.90 -0.67
C VAL A 100 -0.31 -5.40 -2.09
N VAL A 101 -1.37 -5.48 -2.88
CA VAL A 101 -1.35 -5.14 -4.31
C VAL A 101 -2.40 -4.09 -4.61
N LEU A 102 -1.98 -3.01 -5.29
CA LEU A 102 -2.89 -2.10 -5.94
C LEU A 102 -3.20 -2.64 -7.33
N ARG A 103 -4.45 -3.06 -7.54
CA ARG A 103 -4.92 -3.58 -8.82
C ARG A 103 -5.92 -2.62 -9.43
N ARG A 104 -5.72 -2.27 -10.69
CA ARG A 104 -6.70 -1.57 -11.51
C ARG A 104 -7.51 -2.58 -12.29
N LEU A 105 -8.79 -2.70 -11.98
CA LEU A 105 -9.68 -3.56 -12.74
C LEU A 105 -9.93 -2.93 -14.11
N ALA A 106 -9.80 -3.71 -15.18
CA ALA A 106 -10.20 -3.31 -16.52
C ALA A 106 -11.74 -3.33 -16.64
N VAL A 107 -12.43 -2.57 -15.79
CA VAL A 107 -13.87 -2.35 -15.91
C VAL A 107 -14.06 -1.38 -17.07
N ARG A 108 -14.58 -1.90 -18.19
CA ARG A 108 -14.83 -1.08 -19.37
C ARG A 108 -15.96 -0.10 -19.07
N THR A 109 -15.57 1.17 -18.92
CA THR A 109 -16.31 2.40 -19.23
C THR A 109 -17.64 2.68 -18.53
N GLY A 110 -17.65 3.80 -17.78
CA GLY A 110 -18.78 4.74 -17.69
C GLY A 110 -19.89 4.36 -16.72
N ASN A 111 -19.91 5.03 -15.56
CA ASN A 111 -21.05 5.12 -14.63
C ASN A 111 -21.44 3.84 -13.88
N GLN A 112 -20.49 3.15 -13.27
CA GLN A 112 -20.80 1.90 -12.55
C GLN A 112 -20.75 2.11 -11.03
N CYS A 113 -21.87 1.82 -10.37
CA CYS A 113 -22.01 1.85 -8.91
C CYS A 113 -21.11 0.80 -8.25
N GLU A 114 -20.77 1.00 -6.98
CA GLU A 114 -19.95 0.10 -6.15
C GLU A 114 -20.31 -1.40 -6.26
N ALA A 115 -21.60 -1.71 -6.43
CA ALA A 115 -22.10 -3.07 -6.60
C ALA A 115 -21.58 -3.78 -7.86
N GLU A 116 -21.32 -3.04 -8.93
CA GLU A 116 -20.81 -3.60 -10.18
C GLU A 116 -19.31 -3.85 -10.13
N VAL A 117 -18.54 -2.98 -9.45
CA VAL A 117 -17.13 -3.24 -9.14
C VAL A 117 -17.00 -4.46 -8.22
N ALA A 118 -17.85 -4.56 -7.19
CA ALA A 118 -17.92 -5.72 -6.31
C ALA A 118 -18.33 -7.00 -7.05
N SER A 119 -19.24 -6.91 -8.03
CA SER A 119 -19.64 -8.03 -8.89
C SER A 119 -18.53 -8.41 -9.88
N ALA A 120 -17.82 -7.44 -10.44
CA ALA A 120 -16.66 -7.65 -11.30
C ALA A 120 -15.54 -8.36 -10.51
N LEU A 121 -15.29 -8.00 -9.25
CA LEU A 121 -14.35 -8.73 -8.38
C LEU A 121 -14.73 -10.21 -8.21
N ARG A 122 -16.03 -10.55 -8.23
CA ARG A 122 -16.49 -11.95 -8.16
C ARG A 122 -16.35 -12.70 -9.47
N THR A 123 -16.40 -12.01 -10.62
CA THR A 123 -16.44 -12.62 -11.96
C THR A 123 -15.13 -12.54 -12.73
N LEU A 124 -14.19 -11.68 -12.34
CA LEU A 124 -12.86 -11.61 -12.93
C LEU A 124 -12.11 -12.93 -12.67
N PRO A 125 -11.46 -13.52 -13.69
CA PRO A 125 -10.58 -14.66 -13.47
C PRO A 125 -9.51 -14.21 -12.48
N ARG A 126 -9.48 -14.86 -11.31
CA ARG A 126 -8.50 -14.69 -10.24
C ARG A 126 -7.15 -15.27 -10.69
N ALA A 127 -6.62 -14.74 -11.78
CA ALA A 127 -5.34 -15.15 -12.31
C ALA A 127 -4.29 -14.87 -11.22
N PRO A 128 -3.45 -15.85 -10.85
CA PRO A 128 -2.39 -15.63 -9.88
C PRO A 128 -1.53 -14.47 -10.37
N ILE A 129 -1.27 -13.50 -9.49
CA ILE A 129 -0.25 -12.48 -9.79
C ILE A 129 1.09 -13.23 -9.76
N PRO A 130 1.81 -13.32 -10.89
CA PRO A 130 3.12 -13.94 -10.88
C PRO A 130 4.01 -13.06 -10.02
N LEU A 131 4.41 -13.57 -8.85
CA LEU A 131 5.43 -12.92 -8.03
C LEU A 131 6.72 -12.93 -8.86
N GLN A 132 7.09 -11.77 -9.38
CA GLN A 132 8.43 -11.63 -9.92
C GLN A 132 9.39 -11.69 -8.73
N PRO A 133 10.39 -12.59 -8.75
CA PRO A 133 11.42 -12.53 -7.74
C PRO A 133 12.02 -11.12 -7.76
N ILE A 134 12.18 -10.53 -6.58
CA ILE A 134 12.97 -9.31 -6.43
C ILE A 134 14.29 -9.62 -7.11
N ASN A 135 14.58 -8.99 -8.25
CA ASN A 135 15.92 -9.01 -8.79
C ASN A 135 16.76 -8.31 -7.73
N PRO A 136 17.65 -9.01 -7.01
CA PRO A 136 18.62 -8.33 -6.18
C PRO A 136 19.52 -7.65 -7.19
N ARG A 137 19.18 -6.41 -7.57
CA ARG A 137 20.18 -5.56 -8.21
C ARG A 137 21.32 -5.56 -7.20
N PRO A 138 22.52 -6.06 -7.56
CA PRO A 138 23.65 -5.92 -6.66
C PRO A 138 23.72 -4.44 -6.31
N LEU A 139 23.79 -4.12 -5.01
CA LEU A 139 24.10 -2.76 -4.59
C LEU A 139 25.44 -2.43 -5.26
N THR A 140 25.40 -1.72 -6.38
CA THR A 140 26.59 -1.36 -7.17
C THR A 140 27.30 -0.15 -6.57
N GLY A 141 26.86 0.31 -5.40
CA GLY A 141 27.69 1.14 -4.54
C GLY A 141 28.75 0.25 -3.92
N THR A 142 30.01 0.47 -4.28
CA THR A 142 31.07 0.22 -3.31
C THR A 142 30.71 1.03 -2.06
N PRO A 143 30.87 0.48 -0.84
CA PRO A 143 30.79 1.29 0.37
C PRO A 143 31.68 2.50 0.15
N ASP A 144 31.13 3.70 0.28
CA ASP A 144 31.96 4.88 0.23
C ASP A 144 32.97 4.72 1.38
N PRO A 145 34.29 4.75 1.14
CA PRO A 145 35.25 4.69 2.24
C PRO A 145 35.10 5.86 3.23
N GLU A 146 34.31 6.89 2.87
CA GLU A 146 33.90 7.98 3.75
C GLU A 146 32.65 7.68 4.59
N ASP A 147 31.89 6.61 4.30
CA ASP A 147 30.86 6.07 5.19
C ASP A 147 31.56 5.44 6.39
N LEU A 148 31.82 6.28 7.39
CA LEU A 148 32.35 5.85 8.68
C LEU A 148 31.51 4.69 9.20
N PRO A 149 32.13 3.62 9.72
CA PRO A 149 31.41 2.59 10.44
C PRO A 149 30.57 3.28 11.52
N ILE A 150 29.24 3.12 11.46
CA ILE A 150 28.36 3.56 12.53
C ILE A 150 28.76 2.72 13.74
N ASP A 151 29.58 3.31 14.60
CA ASP A 151 30.01 2.72 15.85
C ASP A 151 28.77 2.58 16.74
N PRO A 152 28.31 1.34 17.01
CA PRO A 152 27.10 1.09 17.79
C PRO A 152 27.24 1.55 19.26
N ASP A 153 28.45 1.85 19.73
CA ASP A 153 28.72 2.36 21.09
C ASP A 153 28.80 3.90 21.12
N ARG A 154 28.65 4.59 19.99
CA ARG A 154 28.73 6.07 19.90
C ARG A 154 27.41 6.77 20.25
N GLY A 155 26.67 6.21 21.19
CA GLY A 155 25.55 6.88 21.85
C GLY A 155 26.07 7.98 22.76
N GLY A 156 26.15 9.23 22.29
CA GLY A 156 26.47 10.32 23.20
C GLY A 156 26.82 11.71 22.68
N GLU A 157 26.98 11.96 21.38
CA GLU A 157 27.39 13.29 20.91
C GLU A 157 26.33 13.95 20.03
N ILE A 158 25.14 14.12 20.61
CA ILE A 158 24.36 15.33 20.38
C ILE A 158 25.15 16.51 20.95
N ALA A 159 25.94 17.16 20.10
CA ALA A 159 26.39 18.51 20.34
C ALA A 159 26.00 19.36 19.12
N SER A 160 24.78 19.90 19.14
CA SER A 160 24.63 21.29 18.72
C SER A 160 25.36 22.14 19.77
N PRO A 161 26.23 23.08 19.36
CA PRO A 161 25.75 24.46 19.43
C PRO A 161 26.34 25.43 18.37
N ASN A 162 25.46 26.38 18.02
CA ASN A 162 25.64 27.72 17.46
C ASN A 162 26.02 27.87 15.98
#